data_AF-A0ABD1CLT9-F1
#
_entry.id   AF-A0ABD1CLT9-F1
#
_cell.length_a   1.000
_cell.length_b   1.000
_cell.length_c   1.000
_cell.angle_alpha   90.00
_cell.angle_beta   90.00
_cell.angle_gamma   90.00
#
_symmetry.space_group_name_H-M   'P 1'
#
loop_
_entity.id
_entity.type
_entity.pdbx_description
1 polymer ?
#
loop_
_entity_poly.entity_id
_entity_poly.type
_entity_poly.pdbx_seq_one_letter_code
_entity_poly.pdbx_strand_id
1 'polypeptide(L)'
;ETLNSLRPEVTVKREIRLNSAGLSSGRKIRKILKRNSIANLEEELVRGVYRKLYDTLIAELDGIDNGVPMFEGAPKYTSARTFPSALKRPKLTSERISSTKFLYNANRWWPARAIVEKAVRNRLKVLASGDILEQENFCPWKEHLYKLEGEQGIAGLSMYVIYFKRPNDWRVICVPLELASFVCCKFLARKWRGERDDKLEEISGIKGANFCHQTGFNGGNRTREGALRMTVASLEEK
;
A
#
# COMPACT_ATOMS: atom_id res chain seq x y z
N GLU A 1 13.91 20.18 17.46
CA GLU A 1 13.30 18.87 17.77
C GLU A 1 12.68 18.31 16.50
N THR A 2 12.89 17.02 16.22
CA THR A 2 12.29 16.29 15.09
C THR A 2 11.14 15.40 15.60
N LEU A 3 10.37 14.78 14.70
CA LEU A 3 9.32 13.85 15.15
C LEU A 3 9.91 12.67 15.92
N ASN A 4 11.05 12.13 15.46
CA ASN A 4 11.71 11.01 16.11
C ASN A 4 12.20 11.37 17.52
N SER A 5 12.70 12.59 17.74
CA SER A 5 13.12 13.02 19.08
C SER A 5 11.97 13.24 20.05
N LEU A 6 10.81 13.71 19.56
CA LEU A 6 9.67 14.06 20.42
C LEU A 6 8.64 12.94 20.61
N ARG A 7 8.55 12.05 19.63
CA ARG A 7 7.56 10.97 19.53
C ARG A 7 8.26 9.72 18.99
N PRO A 8 9.21 9.15 19.75
CA PRO A 8 9.98 7.99 19.30
C PRO A 8 9.08 6.80 18.94
N GLU A 9 7.88 6.71 19.53
CA GLU A 9 6.88 5.67 19.25
C GLU A 9 6.23 5.77 17.85
N VAL A 10 6.32 6.91 17.18
CA VAL A 10 5.76 7.09 15.82
C VAL A 10 6.78 6.72 14.75
N THR A 11 8.09 6.84 15.02
CA THR A 11 9.25 6.58 14.15
C THR A 11 9.01 6.82 12.65
N VAL A 12 9.54 7.93 12.12
CA VAL A 12 9.52 8.27 10.69
C VAL A 12 10.92 8.20 10.10
N LYS A 13 11.01 8.01 8.77
CA LYS A 13 12.29 8.03 8.06
C LYS A 13 12.92 9.43 7.95
N ARG A 14 12.12 10.48 8.14
CA ARG A 14 12.48 11.87 7.84
C ARG A 14 12.92 12.59 9.10
N GLU A 15 14.14 13.12 9.08
CA GLU A 15 14.67 13.98 10.14
C GLU A 15 14.48 15.46 9.76
N ILE A 16 13.23 15.92 9.75
CA ILE A 16 12.88 17.33 9.53
C ILE A 16 12.49 17.93 10.87
N ARG A 17 13.06 19.11 11.20
CA ARG A 17 12.70 19.87 12.40
C ARG A 17 11.20 20.19 12.38
N LEU A 18 10.49 19.91 13.46
CA LEU A 18 9.07 20.24 13.54
C LEU A 18 8.88 21.76 13.65
N ASN A 19 7.90 22.28 12.91
CA ASN A 19 7.34 23.61 13.16
C ASN A 19 6.10 23.50 14.09
N SER A 20 5.41 24.62 14.30
CA SER A 20 4.20 24.67 15.15
C SER A 20 3.07 23.72 14.71
N ALA A 21 2.96 23.44 13.41
CA ALA A 21 2.00 22.47 12.88
C ALA A 21 2.39 21.04 13.27
N GLY A 22 3.65 20.66 13.09
CA GLY A 22 4.17 19.35 13.50
C GLY A 22 3.97 19.09 14.99
N LEU A 23 4.35 20.05 15.84
CA LEU A 23 4.25 19.94 17.30
C LEU A 23 2.82 19.75 17.82
N SER A 24 1.83 20.41 17.19
CA SER A 24 0.43 20.39 17.66
C SER A 24 -0.43 19.28 17.05
N SER A 25 0.07 18.55 16.05
CA SER A 25 -0.71 17.62 15.23
C SER A 25 -1.22 16.39 15.99
N GLY A 26 -0.41 15.79 16.88
CA GLY A 26 -0.77 14.56 17.59
C GLY A 26 -2.09 14.64 18.39
N ARG A 27 -2.32 15.75 19.12
CA ARG A 27 -3.58 15.96 19.86
C ARG A 27 -4.77 16.17 18.92
N LYS A 28 -4.55 16.85 17.78
CA LYS A 28 -5.59 17.12 16.77
C LYS A 28 -6.04 15.83 16.07
N ILE A 29 -5.10 14.94 15.74
CA ILE A 29 -5.37 13.65 15.08
C ILE A 29 -6.41 12.85 15.85
N ARG A 30 -6.18 12.60 17.14
CA ARG A 30 -7.15 11.83 17.97
C ARG A 30 -8.52 12.49 18.01
N LYS A 31 -8.57 13.81 18.16
CA LYS A 31 -9.84 14.55 18.19
C LYS A 31 -10.60 14.39 16.86
N ILE A 32 -9.88 14.43 15.73
CA ILE A 32 -10.46 14.26 14.40
C ILE A 32 -10.93 12.83 14.17
N LEU A 33 -10.13 11.82 14.56
CA LEU A 33 -10.54 10.41 14.46
C LEU A 33 -11.80 10.14 15.29
N LYS A 34 -11.88 10.64 16.54
CA LYS A 34 -13.09 10.55 17.38
C LYS A 34 -14.30 11.21 16.73
N ARG A 35 -14.13 12.43 16.19
CA ARG A 35 -15.22 13.18 15.55
C ARG A 35 -15.76 12.53 14.28
N ASN A 36 -14.96 11.71 13.61
CA ASN A 36 -15.35 11.00 12.39
C ASN A 36 -15.71 9.53 12.67
N SER A 37 -16.04 9.20 13.92
CA SER A 37 -16.49 7.87 14.34
C SER A 37 -15.56 6.73 13.91
N ILE A 38 -14.24 6.99 13.88
CA ILE A 38 -13.25 5.93 13.64
C ILE A 38 -13.27 5.01 14.86
N ALA A 39 -13.77 3.79 14.65
CA ALA A 39 -13.86 2.77 15.69
C ALA A 39 -12.46 2.39 16.19
N ASN A 40 -12.39 1.95 17.46
CA ASN A 40 -11.20 1.36 18.09
C ASN A 40 -9.91 2.15 17.83
N LEU A 41 -9.77 3.29 18.53
CA LEU A 41 -8.57 4.13 18.50
C LEU A 41 -7.39 3.49 19.25
N GLU A 42 -7.04 2.27 18.84
CA GLU A 42 -5.84 1.59 19.27
C GLU A 42 -4.63 2.47 19.00
N GLU A 43 -3.65 2.41 19.91
CA GLU A 43 -2.45 3.24 19.82
C GLU A 43 -1.70 3.05 18.51
N GLU A 44 -1.64 1.81 18.01
CA GLU A 44 -1.00 1.49 16.74
C GLU A 44 -1.73 2.11 15.53
N LEU A 45 -3.06 2.21 15.56
CA LEU A 45 -3.81 2.96 14.54
C LEU A 45 -3.44 4.42 14.56
N VAL A 46 -3.44 5.04 15.74
CA VAL A 46 -3.12 6.46 15.88
C VAL A 46 -1.68 6.71 15.40
N ARG A 47 -0.72 5.86 15.77
CA ARG A 47 0.68 5.93 15.35
C ARG A 47 0.82 5.75 13.84
N GLY A 48 0.20 4.73 13.27
CA GLY A 48 0.27 4.40 11.85
C GLY A 48 -0.32 5.50 10.97
N VAL A 49 -1.51 5.98 11.31
CA VAL A 49 -2.16 7.08 10.59
C VAL A 49 -1.40 8.39 10.78
N TYR A 50 -0.84 8.65 11.96
CA TYR A 50 0.01 9.82 12.18
C TYR A 50 1.28 9.75 11.32
N ARG A 51 1.99 8.61 11.31
CA ARG A 51 3.15 8.41 10.44
C ARG A 51 2.81 8.71 8.98
N LYS A 52 1.68 8.20 8.50
CA LYS A 52 1.20 8.42 7.13
C LYS A 52 0.86 9.89 6.86
N LEU A 53 0.19 10.57 7.80
CA LEU A 53 -0.10 12.00 7.72
C LEU A 53 1.19 12.83 7.72
N TYR A 54 2.17 12.43 8.53
CA TYR A 54 3.44 13.12 8.60
C TYR A 54 4.16 13.06 7.26
N ASP A 55 4.32 11.85 6.74
CA ASP A 55 5.03 11.59 5.48
C ASP A 55 4.38 12.26 4.27
N THR A 56 3.07 12.46 4.29
CA THR A 56 2.32 12.97 3.13
C THR A 56 1.89 14.43 3.23
N LEU A 57 2.03 15.07 4.40
CA LEU A 57 1.56 16.45 4.61
C LEU A 57 2.44 17.25 5.56
N ILE A 58 2.74 16.73 6.75
CA ILE A 58 3.42 17.53 7.78
C ILE A 58 4.89 17.72 7.41
N ALA A 59 5.55 16.71 6.84
CA ALA A 59 6.93 16.81 6.39
C ALA A 59 7.13 17.92 5.32
N GLU A 60 6.14 18.13 4.44
CA GLU A 60 6.17 19.24 3.48
C GLU A 60 6.05 20.59 4.18
N LEU A 61 5.14 20.72 5.14
CA LEU A 61 4.97 21.95 5.94
C LEU A 61 6.23 22.31 6.72
N ASP A 62 6.78 21.32 7.43
CA ASP A 62 8.00 21.48 8.21
C ASP A 62 9.18 21.80 7.29
N GLY A 63 9.29 21.12 6.14
CA GLY A 63 10.35 21.37 5.17
C GLY A 63 10.32 22.80 4.63
N ILE A 64 9.15 23.28 4.17
CA ILE A 64 8.98 24.64 3.64
C ILE A 64 9.29 25.70 4.71
N ASP A 65 8.75 25.57 5.93
CA ASP A 65 8.94 26.57 6.98
C ASP A 65 10.39 26.65 7.49
N ASN A 66 11.12 25.52 7.47
CA ASN A 66 12.54 25.48 7.83
C ASN A 66 13.50 25.74 6.65
N GLY A 67 12.99 26.00 5.44
CA GLY A 67 13.82 26.21 4.25
C GLY A 67 14.59 24.96 3.80
N VAL A 68 14.10 23.77 4.11
CA VAL A 68 14.68 22.51 3.64
C VAL A 68 14.33 22.32 2.17
N PRO A 69 15.30 22.22 1.25
CA PRO A 69 15.00 21.92 -0.14
C PRO A 69 14.41 20.51 -0.27
N MET A 70 13.43 20.37 -1.16
CA MET A 70 12.76 19.08 -1.39
C MET A 70 13.72 18.01 -1.92
N PHE A 71 14.67 18.41 -2.76
CA PHE A 71 15.62 17.52 -3.41
C PHE A 71 17.07 17.95 -3.10
N GLU A 72 17.80 17.02 -2.50
CA GLU A 72 19.27 16.97 -2.43
C GLU A 72 19.65 15.49 -2.63
N GLY A 73 19.39 14.96 -3.83
CA GLY A 73 19.37 13.53 -4.10
C GLY A 73 17.97 12.94 -3.90
N ALA A 74 17.82 11.96 -3.00
CA ALA A 74 16.51 11.39 -2.68
C ALA A 74 15.57 12.47 -2.09
N PRO A 75 14.26 12.43 -2.39
CA PRO A 75 13.32 13.44 -1.90
C PRO A 75 13.22 13.44 -0.37
N LYS A 76 13.52 14.58 0.27
CA LYS A 76 13.41 14.75 1.74
C LYS A 76 11.95 14.74 2.21
N TYR A 77 11.04 15.26 1.39
CA TYR A 77 9.59 15.17 1.59
C TYR A 77 8.88 15.11 0.22
N THR A 78 7.62 14.70 0.22
CA THR A 78 6.79 14.70 -1.00
C THR A 78 5.89 15.91 -1.01
N SER A 79 5.80 16.64 -2.11
CA SER A 79 4.82 17.71 -2.23
C SER A 79 3.42 17.14 -2.45
N ALA A 80 2.47 17.52 -1.62
CA ALA A 80 1.08 17.10 -1.74
C ALA A 80 0.30 17.90 -2.81
N ARG A 81 0.94 18.79 -3.58
CA ARG A 81 0.30 19.84 -4.42
C ARG A 81 -0.79 20.62 -3.69
N THR A 82 -0.82 20.55 -2.36
CA THR A 82 -1.92 21.08 -1.54
C THR A 82 -1.69 22.54 -1.18
N PHE A 83 -0.52 23.09 -1.54
CA PHE A 83 -0.15 24.47 -1.26
C PHE A 83 0.13 25.22 -2.56
N PRO A 84 -0.61 26.31 -2.84
CA PRO A 84 -0.17 27.32 -3.78
C PRO A 84 1.27 27.72 -3.50
N SER A 85 2.13 27.74 -4.52
CA SER A 85 3.51 28.23 -4.43
C SER A 85 3.62 29.66 -3.87
N ALA A 86 2.52 30.43 -3.93
CA ALA A 86 2.41 31.78 -3.39
C ALA A 86 2.32 31.85 -1.84
N LEU A 87 2.02 30.76 -1.14
CA LEU A 87 1.95 30.75 0.32
C LEU A 87 3.34 30.53 0.93
N LYS A 88 3.97 31.60 1.40
CA LYS A 88 5.28 31.54 2.08
C LYS A 88 5.30 30.67 3.34
N ARG A 89 4.17 30.55 4.05
CA ARG A 89 4.05 29.79 5.32
C ARG A 89 2.69 29.10 5.45
N PRO A 90 2.51 27.93 4.84
CA PRO A 90 1.27 27.20 4.95
C PRO A 90 0.96 26.70 6.37
N LYS A 91 -0.31 26.75 6.79
CA LYS A 91 -0.76 26.31 8.13
C LYS A 91 -1.42 24.92 8.09
N LEU A 92 -1.26 24.16 9.18
CA LEU A 92 -2.00 22.91 9.40
C LEU A 92 -3.30 23.18 10.16
N THR A 93 -4.41 23.20 9.42
CA THR A 93 -5.76 23.34 9.98
C THR A 93 -6.37 21.96 10.26
N SER A 94 -7.38 21.91 11.14
CA SER A 94 -8.13 20.67 11.39
C SER A 94 -8.77 20.12 10.12
N GLU A 95 -9.24 20.99 9.23
CA GLU A 95 -9.83 20.63 7.93
C GLU A 95 -8.83 19.93 7.02
N ARG A 96 -7.58 20.41 6.97
CA ARG A 96 -6.51 19.80 6.16
C ARG A 96 -6.08 18.45 6.73
N ILE A 97 -6.09 18.31 8.06
CA ILE A 97 -5.89 17.01 8.70
C ILE A 97 -7.07 16.09 8.40
N SER A 98 -8.32 16.55 8.53
CA SER A 98 -9.52 15.75 8.24
C SER A 98 -9.81 15.58 6.74
N SER A 99 -8.78 15.70 5.89
CA SER A 99 -8.91 15.49 4.46
C SER A 99 -9.43 14.07 4.16
N THR A 100 -10.09 13.91 3.01
CA THR A 100 -10.56 12.60 2.52
C THR A 100 -9.43 11.56 2.52
N LYS A 101 -8.19 11.98 2.24
CA LYS A 101 -7.01 11.10 2.27
C LYS A 101 -6.67 10.61 3.69
N PHE A 102 -6.74 11.46 4.70
CA PHE A 102 -6.52 11.05 6.10
C PHE A 102 -7.61 10.10 6.59
N LEU A 103 -8.88 10.40 6.29
CA LEU A 103 -10.00 9.52 6.65
C LEU A 103 -9.94 8.19 5.91
N TYR A 104 -9.52 8.19 4.64
CA TYR A 104 -9.20 6.97 3.90
C TYR A 104 -8.08 6.18 4.58
N ASN A 105 -7.01 6.86 5.03
CA ASN A 105 -5.90 6.18 5.69
C ASN A 105 -6.36 5.50 6.98
N ALA A 106 -7.23 6.14 7.77
CA ALA A 106 -7.77 5.59 9.00
C ALA A 106 -8.76 4.44 8.76
N ASN A 107 -9.69 4.58 7.79
CA ASN A 107 -10.79 3.62 7.58
C ASN A 107 -10.46 2.46 6.63
N ARG A 108 -9.50 2.64 5.71
CA ARG A 108 -9.23 1.68 4.64
C ARG A 108 -7.78 1.22 4.64
N TRP A 109 -6.83 2.15 4.66
CA TRP A 109 -5.41 1.79 4.59
C TRP A 109 -4.92 1.10 5.86
N TRP A 110 -5.17 1.66 7.04
CA TRP A 110 -4.63 1.08 8.28
C TRP A 110 -5.20 -0.31 8.58
N PRO A 111 -6.54 -0.55 8.51
CA PRO A 111 -7.09 -1.89 8.71
C PRO A 111 -6.57 -2.94 7.72
N ALA A 112 -6.15 -2.53 6.51
CA ALA A 112 -5.57 -3.44 5.53
C ALA A 112 -4.27 -4.10 6.02
N ARG A 113 -3.52 -3.47 6.94
CA ARG A 113 -2.28 -4.05 7.48
C ARG A 113 -2.52 -5.45 8.06
N ALA A 114 -3.57 -5.63 8.86
CA ALA A 114 -3.89 -6.91 9.48
C ALA A 114 -4.25 -8.00 8.44
N ILE A 115 -4.93 -7.60 7.35
CA ILE A 115 -5.28 -8.48 6.23
C ILE A 115 -4.01 -8.96 5.52
N VAL A 116 -3.09 -8.02 5.20
CA VAL A 116 -1.82 -8.34 4.54
C VAL A 116 -0.93 -9.18 5.44
N GLU A 117 -0.85 -8.87 6.73
CA GLU A 117 -0.08 -9.66 7.69
C GLU A 117 -0.59 -11.10 7.79
N LYS A 118 -1.91 -11.29 7.83
CA LYS A 118 -2.54 -12.63 7.78
C LYS A 118 -2.16 -13.35 6.48
N ALA A 119 -2.19 -12.67 5.34
CA ALA A 119 -1.80 -13.26 4.05
C ALA A 119 -0.32 -13.67 4.04
N VAL A 120 0.59 -12.80 4.49
CA VAL A 120 2.03 -13.09 4.60
C VAL A 120 2.29 -14.28 5.52
N ARG A 121 1.61 -14.37 6.66
CA ARG A 121 1.74 -15.50 7.59
C ARG A 121 1.28 -16.82 6.99
N ASN A 122 0.23 -16.80 6.18
CA ASN A 122 -0.36 -17.99 5.57
C ASN A 122 0.24 -18.38 4.21
N ARG A 123 1.17 -17.58 3.65
CA ARG A 123 1.71 -17.79 2.30
C ARG A 123 2.22 -19.21 2.04
N LEU A 124 2.89 -19.82 3.03
CA LEU A 124 3.44 -21.18 2.92
C LEU A 124 2.35 -22.27 2.86
N LYS A 125 1.14 -21.96 3.33
CA LYS A 125 -0.04 -22.84 3.21
C LYS A 125 -0.73 -22.69 1.86
N VAL A 126 -0.53 -21.57 1.18
CA VAL A 126 -1.08 -21.31 -0.17
C VAL A 126 -0.22 -22.01 -1.21
N LEU A 127 1.10 -21.80 -1.14
CA LEU A 127 2.09 -22.49 -1.95
C LEU A 127 3.36 -22.69 -1.10
N ALA A 128 3.97 -23.87 -1.16
CA ALA A 128 5.10 -24.22 -0.30
C ALA A 128 6.31 -23.26 -0.45
N SER A 129 6.50 -22.66 -1.64
CA SER A 129 7.54 -21.64 -1.87
C SER A 129 7.26 -20.31 -1.16
N GLY A 130 5.99 -20.02 -0.85
CA GLY A 130 5.57 -18.75 -0.27
C GLY A 130 5.41 -17.60 -1.28
N ASP A 131 5.50 -17.87 -2.59
CA ASP A 131 5.43 -16.84 -3.65
C ASP A 131 4.04 -16.19 -3.80
N ILE A 132 3.00 -16.77 -3.20
CA ILE A 132 1.61 -16.39 -3.43
C ILE A 132 0.96 -16.00 -2.10
N LEU A 133 0.44 -14.76 -2.08
CA LEU A 133 -0.37 -14.26 -1.00
C LEU A 133 -1.85 -14.38 -1.36
N GLU A 134 -2.66 -14.86 -0.44
CA GLU A 134 -4.11 -14.93 -0.61
C GLU A 134 -4.82 -13.97 0.35
N GLN A 135 -5.76 -13.20 -0.19
CA GLN A 135 -6.61 -12.28 0.57
C GLN A 135 -8.09 -12.61 0.35
N GLU A 136 -8.88 -12.54 1.43
CA GLU A 136 -10.33 -12.76 1.37
C GLU A 136 -11.08 -11.68 0.59
N ASN A 137 -10.53 -10.46 0.54
CA ASN A 137 -11.10 -9.33 -0.18
C ASN A 137 -9.97 -8.41 -0.62
N PHE A 138 -10.23 -7.57 -1.63
CA PHE A 138 -9.29 -6.52 -2.01
C PHE A 138 -9.07 -5.52 -0.87
N CYS A 139 -7.80 -5.19 -0.60
CA CYS A 139 -7.40 -4.12 0.30
C CYS A 139 -6.17 -3.36 -0.25
N PRO A 140 -5.88 -2.13 0.20
CA PRO A 140 -4.62 -1.47 -0.11
C PRO A 140 -3.44 -2.23 0.52
N TRP A 141 -2.71 -3.00 -0.28
CA TRP A 141 -1.75 -3.98 0.24
C TRP A 141 -0.27 -3.63 0.06
N LYS A 142 0.11 -2.97 -1.03
CA LYS A 142 1.52 -2.83 -1.47
C LYS A 142 2.45 -2.32 -0.37
N GLU A 143 2.17 -1.15 0.20
CA GLU A 143 3.03 -0.54 1.22
C GLU A 143 3.14 -1.38 2.49
N HIS A 144 2.03 -2.00 2.92
CA HIS A 144 2.05 -2.90 4.07
C HIS A 144 2.88 -4.14 3.79
N LEU A 145 2.77 -4.71 2.58
CA LEU A 145 3.55 -5.87 2.18
C LEU A 145 5.04 -5.60 2.28
N TYR A 146 5.56 -4.56 1.60
CA TYR A 146 7.00 -4.28 1.64
C TYR A 146 7.51 -3.99 3.05
N LYS A 147 6.70 -3.30 3.87
CA LYS A 147 7.06 -3.04 5.27
C LYS A 147 7.12 -4.34 6.07
N LEU A 148 6.10 -5.19 5.96
CA LEU A 148 6.03 -6.46 6.68
C LEU A 148 7.12 -7.43 6.24
N GLU A 149 7.40 -7.54 4.94
CA GLU A 149 8.46 -8.41 4.45
C GLU A 149 9.84 -7.92 4.91
N GLY A 150 10.08 -6.60 4.92
CA GLY A 150 11.29 -6.02 5.49
C GLY A 150 11.44 -6.28 6.98
N GLU A 151 10.36 -6.11 7.75
CA GLU A 151 10.32 -6.39 9.20
C GLU A 151 10.57 -7.88 9.52
N GLN A 152 10.19 -8.78 8.62
CA GLN A 152 10.30 -10.24 8.80
C GLN A 152 11.51 -10.85 8.08
N GLY A 153 12.33 -10.06 7.39
CA GLY A 153 13.51 -10.55 6.67
C GLY A 153 13.19 -11.43 5.44
N ILE A 154 12.03 -11.23 4.82
CA ILE A 154 11.53 -12.01 3.67
C ILE A 154 11.26 -11.14 2.43
N ALA A 155 11.97 -10.01 2.33
CA ALA A 155 11.80 -9.05 1.24
C ALA A 155 11.98 -9.71 -0.13
N GLY A 156 11.00 -9.50 -1.02
CA GLY A 156 11.08 -9.94 -2.41
C GLY A 156 10.66 -11.39 -2.66
N LEU A 157 10.13 -12.09 -1.65
CA LEU A 157 9.62 -13.46 -1.84
C LEU A 157 8.24 -13.47 -2.50
N SER A 158 7.36 -12.53 -2.16
CA SER A 158 6.00 -12.54 -2.72
C SER A 158 6.02 -12.11 -4.19
N MET A 159 5.50 -12.96 -5.07
CA MET A 159 5.43 -12.73 -6.52
C MET A 159 4.01 -12.36 -6.97
N TYR A 160 3.00 -12.91 -6.31
CA TYR A 160 1.59 -12.70 -6.64
C TYR A 160 0.72 -12.46 -5.40
N VAL A 161 -0.35 -11.70 -5.60
CA VAL A 161 -1.48 -11.63 -4.69
C VAL A 161 -2.72 -12.10 -5.42
N ILE A 162 -3.42 -13.08 -4.85
CA ILE A 162 -4.74 -13.48 -5.29
C ILE A 162 -5.80 -13.01 -4.30
N TYR A 163 -6.96 -12.58 -4.80
CA TYR A 163 -8.05 -12.14 -3.93
C TYR A 163 -9.43 -12.36 -4.55
N PHE A 164 -10.41 -12.61 -3.69
CA PHE A 164 -11.81 -12.62 -4.08
C PHE A 164 -12.29 -11.18 -4.30
N LYS A 165 -12.90 -10.92 -5.46
CA LYS A 165 -13.52 -9.62 -5.76
C LYS A 165 -15.04 -9.69 -5.63
N ARG A 166 -15.64 -10.74 -6.17
CA ARG A 166 -17.08 -11.06 -6.10
C ARG A 166 -17.30 -12.50 -6.62
N PRO A 167 -18.51 -13.09 -6.50
CA PRO A 167 -18.79 -14.41 -7.06
C PRO A 167 -18.38 -14.51 -8.54
N ASN A 168 -17.73 -15.59 -8.91
CA ASN A 168 -17.17 -15.83 -10.25
C ASN A 168 -16.13 -14.79 -10.72
N ASP A 169 -15.47 -14.08 -9.79
CA ASP A 169 -14.46 -13.06 -10.10
C ASP A 169 -13.35 -13.07 -9.04
N TRP A 170 -12.38 -13.96 -9.23
CA TRP A 170 -11.11 -13.99 -8.52
C TRP A 170 -10.05 -13.27 -9.32
N ARG A 171 -9.21 -12.50 -8.63
CA ARG A 171 -8.20 -11.65 -9.25
C ARG A 171 -6.82 -12.13 -8.89
N VAL A 172 -5.92 -12.01 -9.87
CA VAL A 172 -4.48 -12.18 -9.72
C VAL A 172 -3.83 -10.84 -10.00
N ILE A 173 -2.96 -10.38 -9.11
CA ILE A 173 -2.12 -9.20 -9.33
C ILE A 173 -0.68 -9.53 -9.01
N CYS A 174 0.23 -9.11 -9.87
CA CYS A 174 1.66 -9.34 -9.71
C CYS A 174 2.23 -8.34 -8.70
N VAL A 175 3.17 -8.79 -7.88
CA VAL A 175 3.91 -7.94 -6.95
C VAL A 175 4.94 -7.13 -7.74
N PRO A 176 4.92 -5.78 -7.67
CA PRO A 176 5.97 -4.95 -8.26
C PRO A 176 7.34 -5.22 -7.62
N LEU A 177 8.44 -4.89 -8.31
CA LEU A 177 9.78 -4.93 -7.69
C LEU A 177 9.92 -3.92 -6.55
N GLU A 178 9.27 -2.76 -6.71
CA GLU A 178 9.26 -1.68 -5.73
C GLU A 178 7.89 -0.99 -5.71
N LEU A 179 7.58 -0.25 -4.63
CA LEU A 179 6.25 0.35 -4.41
C LEU A 179 5.72 1.18 -5.60
N ALA A 180 6.60 1.89 -6.30
CA ALA A 180 6.27 2.72 -7.45
C ALA A 180 6.61 2.10 -8.82
N SER A 181 7.13 0.86 -8.84
CA SER A 181 7.55 0.21 -10.07
C SER A 181 6.38 -0.27 -10.92
N PHE A 182 6.53 -0.14 -12.24
CA PHE A 182 5.66 -0.79 -13.24
C PHE A 182 6.16 -2.19 -13.60
N VAL A 183 7.36 -2.55 -13.17
CA VAL A 183 7.96 -3.87 -13.37
C VAL A 183 7.59 -4.77 -12.20
N CYS A 184 7.06 -5.94 -12.50
CA CYS A 184 6.69 -6.95 -11.52
C CYS A 184 7.79 -8.00 -11.34
N CYS A 185 7.89 -8.58 -10.15
CA CYS A 185 8.82 -9.66 -9.85
C CYS A 185 8.61 -10.84 -10.80
N LYS A 186 7.33 -11.17 -11.06
CA LYS A 186 6.92 -12.12 -12.09
C LYS A 186 5.60 -11.67 -12.72
N PHE A 187 5.59 -11.49 -14.04
CA PHE A 187 4.36 -11.22 -14.79
C PHE A 187 3.58 -12.51 -15.06
N LEU A 188 2.30 -12.38 -15.39
CA LEU A 188 1.53 -13.50 -15.93
C LEU A 188 2.08 -13.97 -17.29
N ALA A 189 1.78 -15.23 -17.59
CA ALA A 189 2.39 -15.93 -18.70
C ALA A 189 2.27 -15.18 -20.02
N ARG A 190 3.36 -15.14 -20.82
CA ARG A 190 3.45 -14.26 -22.00
C ARG A 190 2.34 -14.55 -23.01
N LYS A 191 2.04 -15.83 -23.22
CA LYS A 191 0.98 -16.29 -24.13
C LYS A 191 -0.43 -15.83 -23.75
N TRP A 192 -0.68 -15.46 -22.49
CA TRP A 192 -2.00 -15.02 -22.04
C TRP A 192 -2.27 -13.53 -22.23
N ARG A 193 -1.22 -12.74 -22.42
CA ARG A 193 -1.30 -11.30 -22.27
C ARG A 193 -2.17 -10.66 -23.34
N GLY A 194 -3.22 -9.96 -22.91
CA GLY A 194 -4.19 -9.31 -23.80
C GLY A 194 -5.38 -10.20 -24.14
N GLU A 195 -5.34 -11.46 -23.74
CA GLU A 195 -6.39 -12.45 -24.02
C GLU A 195 -7.46 -12.45 -22.93
N ARG A 196 -8.67 -12.86 -23.32
CA ARG A 196 -9.88 -12.83 -22.48
C ARG A 196 -10.77 -14.04 -22.75
N ASP A 197 -11.59 -14.34 -21.77
CA ASP A 197 -12.69 -15.32 -21.83
C ASP A 197 -12.27 -16.63 -22.51
N ASP A 198 -13.08 -17.16 -23.42
CA ASP A 198 -12.89 -18.49 -24.02
C ASP A 198 -11.50 -18.67 -24.64
N LYS A 199 -10.97 -17.64 -25.29
CA LYS A 199 -9.63 -17.68 -25.89
C LYS A 199 -8.55 -17.80 -24.82
N LEU A 200 -8.68 -17.09 -23.70
CA LEU A 200 -7.74 -17.21 -22.58
C LEU A 200 -7.85 -18.60 -21.91
N GLU A 201 -9.07 -19.09 -21.72
CA GLU A 201 -9.31 -20.41 -21.16
C GLU A 201 -8.67 -21.51 -22.02
N GLU A 202 -8.81 -21.43 -23.35
CA GLU A 202 -8.23 -22.36 -24.32
C GLU A 202 -6.69 -22.37 -24.27
N ILE A 203 -6.04 -21.21 -24.45
CA ILE A 203 -4.57 -21.12 -24.52
C ILE A 203 -3.88 -21.39 -23.17
N SER A 204 -4.60 -21.15 -22.07
CA SER A 204 -4.09 -21.41 -20.72
C SER A 204 -4.31 -22.86 -20.31
N GLY A 205 -5.36 -23.53 -20.82
CA GLY A 205 -5.83 -24.81 -20.30
C GLY A 205 -6.42 -24.69 -18.89
N ILE A 206 -6.68 -23.47 -18.41
CA ILE A 206 -7.16 -23.20 -17.05
C ILE A 206 -8.61 -22.79 -17.12
N LYS A 207 -9.49 -23.76 -16.82
CA LYS A 207 -10.93 -23.53 -16.71
C LYS A 207 -11.26 -22.28 -15.88
N GLY A 208 -12.15 -21.44 -16.42
CA GLY A 208 -12.61 -20.20 -15.82
C GLY A 208 -11.68 -19.00 -15.98
N ALA A 209 -10.54 -19.11 -16.67
CA ALA A 209 -9.66 -17.97 -16.91
C ALA A 209 -10.39 -16.96 -17.82
N ASN A 210 -10.60 -15.73 -17.33
CA ASN A 210 -11.49 -14.76 -18.00
C ASN A 210 -10.76 -13.50 -18.48
N PHE A 211 -9.59 -13.18 -17.92
CA PHE A 211 -8.89 -11.96 -18.26
C PHE A 211 -7.40 -12.04 -17.95
N CYS A 212 -6.57 -11.54 -18.86
CA CYS A 212 -5.17 -11.21 -18.60
C CYS A 212 -4.83 -9.87 -19.27
N HIS A 213 -4.27 -8.92 -18.53
CA HIS A 213 -3.89 -7.63 -19.09
C HIS A 213 -2.79 -7.78 -20.15
N GLN A 214 -2.75 -6.88 -21.14
CA GLN A 214 -1.79 -6.92 -22.25
C GLN A 214 -0.31 -6.89 -21.82
N THR A 215 -0.02 -6.33 -20.65
CA THR A 215 1.33 -6.36 -20.06
C THR A 215 1.53 -7.52 -19.08
N GLY A 216 0.46 -8.21 -18.68
CA GLY A 216 0.49 -9.35 -17.78
C GLY A 216 0.60 -9.04 -16.28
N PHE A 217 0.49 -7.77 -15.84
CA PHE A 217 0.60 -7.45 -14.40
C PHE A 217 -0.64 -7.84 -13.59
N ASN A 218 -1.77 -8.09 -14.23
CA ASN A 218 -2.97 -8.60 -13.57
C ASN A 218 -3.77 -9.53 -14.49
N GLY A 219 -4.62 -10.33 -13.86
CA GLY A 219 -5.53 -11.25 -14.52
C GLY A 219 -6.69 -11.64 -13.63
N GLY A 220 -7.51 -12.57 -14.11
CA GLY A 220 -8.67 -13.04 -13.39
C GLY A 220 -9.13 -14.42 -13.83
N ASN A 221 -9.76 -15.09 -12.87
CA ASN A 221 -10.40 -16.38 -13.05
C ASN A 221 -11.77 -16.36 -12.36
N ARG A 222 -12.67 -17.25 -12.77
CA ARG A 222 -13.96 -17.44 -12.10
C ARG A 222 -13.82 -18.10 -10.73
N THR A 223 -12.80 -18.92 -10.50
CA THR A 223 -12.61 -19.64 -9.25
C THR A 223 -11.28 -19.30 -8.56
N ARG A 224 -11.22 -19.56 -7.25
CA ARG A 224 -10.01 -19.43 -6.45
C ARG A 224 -8.90 -20.34 -6.97
N GLU A 225 -9.25 -21.60 -7.20
CA GLU A 225 -8.34 -22.66 -7.65
C GLU A 225 -7.82 -22.34 -9.05
N GLY A 226 -8.65 -21.77 -9.92
CA GLY A 226 -8.23 -21.29 -11.23
C GLY A 226 -7.25 -20.13 -11.14
N ALA A 227 -7.50 -19.14 -10.28
CA ALA A 227 -6.57 -18.04 -10.05
C ALA A 227 -5.22 -18.54 -9.50
N LEU A 228 -5.23 -19.51 -8.59
CA LEU A 228 -4.02 -20.15 -8.07
C LEU A 228 -3.25 -20.91 -9.16
N ARG A 229 -3.96 -21.67 -10.02
CA ARG A 229 -3.33 -22.34 -11.16
C ARG A 229 -2.71 -21.35 -12.15
N MET A 230 -3.35 -20.19 -12.37
CA MET A 230 -2.78 -19.14 -13.22
C MET A 230 -1.44 -18.64 -12.68
N THR A 231 -1.34 -18.42 -11.36
CA THR A 231 -0.09 -18.02 -10.72
C THR A 231 0.99 -19.10 -10.80
N VAL A 232 0.64 -20.36 -10.52
CA VAL A 232 1.60 -21.49 -10.55
C VAL A 232 2.14 -21.70 -11.96
N ALA A 233 1.28 -21.78 -12.97
CA ALA A 233 1.73 -21.95 -14.35
C ALA A 233 2.56 -20.75 -14.85
N SER A 234 2.33 -19.54 -14.33
CA SER A 234 3.18 -18.38 -14.66
C SER A 234 4.54 -18.43 -13.96
N LEU A 235 4.65 -19.01 -12.76
CA LEU A 235 5.93 -19.21 -12.06
C LEU A 235 6.83 -20.20 -12.82
N GLU A 236 6.23 -21.24 -13.40
CA GLU A 236 6.94 -22.31 -14.13
C GLU A 236 7.39 -21.90 -15.55
N GLU A 237 6.77 -20.89 -16.15
CA GLU A 237 7.19 -20.36 -17.46
C GLU A 237 8.56 -19.68 -17.33
N LYS A 238 9.55 -20.14 -18.09
CA LYS A 238 10.91 -19.59 -18.08
C LYS A 238 10.99 -18.22 -18.75
#